data_AF-A0A085LNJ6-F1
#
_entry.id   AF-A0A085LNJ6-F1
#
_cell.length_a   1.000
_cell.length_b   1.000
_cell.length_c   1.000
_cell.angle_alpha   90.00
_cell.angle_beta   90.00
_cell.angle_gamma   90.00
#
_symmetry.space_group_name_H-M   'P 1'
#
loop_
_entity.id
_entity.type
_entity.pdbx_description
1 polymer ?
#
loop_
_entity_poly.entity_id
_entity_poly.type
_entity_poly.pdbx_seq_one_letter_code
_entity_poly.pdbx_strand_id
1 'polypeptide(L)'
;MGKIQKHGKWVPHSLSESAKTDRLNTCTELLKNRRKKVFFGELSWAMKNGSYMTTPKEKNIEWTQVKRPHPHQRPISMGKKVLLCVWWDHHGVLYHELLKTVQTVTADVYCSRLRKLSQILREKRQKYAHNQGLVLLLHDNVRRHVASVTKNTIHQLG
;
A
#
# COMPACT_ATOMS: atom_id res chain seq x y z
N MET A 1 -8.64 36.77 -21.20
CA MET A 1 -8.16 36.03 -20.01
C MET A 1 -9.05 34.79 -19.83
N GLY A 2 -8.59 33.62 -20.30
CA GLY A 2 -9.41 32.41 -20.41
C GLY A 2 -9.38 31.55 -19.15
N LYS A 3 -10.56 31.21 -18.61
CA LYS A 3 -10.69 30.19 -17.56
C LYS A 3 -10.62 28.80 -18.21
N ILE A 4 -9.91 27.87 -17.57
CA ILE A 4 -9.78 26.47 -18.04
C ILE A 4 -10.50 25.57 -17.05
N GLN A 5 -11.36 24.68 -17.54
CA GLN A 5 -12.07 23.71 -16.71
C GLN A 5 -11.10 22.63 -16.23
N LYS A 6 -11.12 22.32 -14.92
CA LYS A 6 -10.36 21.23 -14.31
C LYS A 6 -11.31 20.27 -13.61
N HIS A 7 -11.01 18.98 -13.70
CA HIS A 7 -11.71 17.97 -12.91
C HIS A 7 -11.29 18.05 -11.43
N GLY A 8 -12.24 17.71 -10.56
CA GLY A 8 -11.95 17.50 -9.14
C GLY A 8 -11.01 16.31 -8.93
N LYS A 9 -10.14 16.39 -7.93
CA LYS A 9 -9.28 15.29 -7.52
C LYS A 9 -10.01 14.45 -6.47
N TRP A 10 -9.97 13.12 -6.63
CA TRP A 10 -10.52 12.23 -5.61
C TRP A 10 -9.60 12.22 -4.37
N VAL A 11 -10.18 12.42 -3.20
CA VAL A 11 -9.48 12.36 -1.90
C VAL A 11 -10.08 11.19 -1.11
N PRO A 12 -9.28 10.20 -0.68
CA PRO A 12 -9.81 8.96 -0.09
C PRO A 12 -10.66 9.16 1.16
N HIS A 13 -10.34 10.17 1.96
CA HIS A 13 -11.00 10.40 3.25
C HIS A 13 -10.94 11.88 3.64
N SER A 14 -12.01 12.37 4.26
CA SER A 14 -12.03 13.69 4.88
C SER A 14 -11.38 13.60 6.26
N LEU A 15 -10.25 14.28 6.45
CA LEU A 15 -9.46 14.21 7.67
C LEU A 15 -10.00 15.19 8.74
N SER A 16 -10.04 14.75 10.00
CA SER A 16 -10.21 15.65 11.15
C SER A 16 -8.99 16.56 11.33
N GLU A 17 -9.14 17.67 12.06
CA GLU A 17 -8.03 18.58 12.37
C GLU A 17 -6.90 17.88 13.16
N SER A 18 -7.27 16.97 14.08
CA SER A 18 -6.31 16.12 14.79
C SER A 18 -5.52 15.24 13.81
N ALA A 19 -6.19 14.53 12.90
CA ALA A 19 -5.53 13.68 11.92
C ALA A 19 -4.64 14.47 10.95
N LYS A 20 -5.01 15.71 10.61
CA LYS A 20 -4.15 16.63 9.83
C LYS A 20 -2.88 16.99 10.61
N THR A 21 -3.04 17.32 11.88
CA THR A 21 -1.94 17.68 12.80
C THR A 21 -0.99 16.51 12.99
N ASP A 22 -1.50 15.32 13.27
CA ASP A 22 -0.71 14.09 13.43
C ASP A 22 0.10 13.78 12.18
N ARG A 23 -0.51 13.92 11.00
CA ARG A 23 0.17 13.74 9.71
C ARG A 23 1.27 14.78 9.52
N LEU A 24 1.01 16.05 9.83
CA LEU A 24 2.01 17.12 9.71
C LEU A 24 3.22 16.85 10.61
N ASN A 25 2.96 16.50 11.87
CA ASN A 25 3.99 16.21 12.86
C ASN A 25 4.84 15.00 12.43
N THR A 26 4.18 13.89 12.07
CA THR A 26 4.85 12.67 11.59
C THR A 26 5.73 12.96 10.37
N CYS A 27 5.21 13.66 9.36
CA CYS A 27 5.98 14.04 8.18
C CYS A 27 7.17 14.93 8.53
N THR A 28 6.99 15.90 9.43
CA THR A 28 8.04 16.82 9.86
C THR A 28 9.18 16.07 10.56
N GLU A 29 8.86 15.13 11.44
CA GLU A 29 9.85 14.30 12.13
C GLU A 29 10.61 13.36 11.18
N LEU A 30 9.91 12.74 10.23
CA LEU A 30 10.51 11.89 9.21
C LEU A 30 11.46 12.69 8.30
N LEU A 31 11.07 13.92 7.91
CA LEU A 31 11.90 14.81 7.10
C LEU A 31 13.17 15.23 7.84
N LYS A 32 13.08 15.59 9.12
CA LYS A 32 14.25 15.93 9.96
C LYS A 32 15.25 14.78 10.05
N ASN A 33 14.77 13.53 10.02
CA ASN A 33 15.59 12.34 10.19
C ASN A 33 15.93 11.58 8.88
N ARG A 34 15.67 12.19 7.71
CA ARG A 34 15.77 11.53 6.39
C ARG A 34 17.12 10.87 6.10
N ARG A 35 18.24 11.49 6.50
CA ARG A 35 19.60 11.02 6.16
C ARG A 35 20.10 9.84 7.00
N LYS A 36 19.39 9.50 8.09
CA LYS A 36 19.85 8.50 9.07
C LYS A 36 19.20 7.11 8.88
N LYS A 37 18.28 6.98 7.93
CA LYS A 37 17.25 5.92 7.96
C LYS A 37 17.04 5.31 6.58
N VAL A 38 17.21 3.99 6.45
CA VAL A 38 16.76 3.24 5.27
C VAL A 38 15.40 2.65 5.59
N PHE A 39 14.40 3.01 4.80
CA PHE A 39 13.02 2.58 4.98
C PHE A 39 12.70 1.39 4.07
N PHE A 40 12.00 0.41 4.62
CA PHE A 40 11.39 -0.71 3.90
C PHE A 40 9.90 -0.46 3.83
N GLY A 41 9.37 -0.31 2.62
CA GLY A 41 7.94 -0.14 2.42
C GLY A 41 7.27 -1.48 2.21
N GLU A 42 6.19 -1.76 2.94
CA GLU A 42 5.19 -2.72 2.49
C GLU A 42 4.16 -2.01 1.60
N LEU A 43 3.85 -2.64 0.47
CA LEU A 43 2.76 -2.24 -0.38
C LEU A 43 1.86 -3.45 -0.66
N SER A 44 0.63 -3.40 -0.15
CA SER A 44 -0.36 -4.47 -0.30
C SER A 44 -1.54 -4.00 -1.18
N TRP A 45 -1.72 -4.60 -2.36
CA TRP A 45 -2.80 -4.28 -3.32
C TRP A 45 -3.70 -5.48 -3.59
N ALA A 46 -5.00 -5.32 -3.42
CA ALA A 46 -5.96 -6.30 -3.91
C ALA A 46 -6.18 -6.12 -5.42
N MET A 47 -5.63 -7.00 -6.22
CA MET A 47 -5.84 -7.08 -7.67
C MET A 47 -7.10 -7.90 -7.97
N LYS A 48 -7.89 -7.53 -8.98
CA LYS A 48 -8.94 -8.39 -9.54
C LYS A 48 -8.33 -9.07 -10.77
N ASN A 49 -8.42 -10.40 -10.88
CA ASN A 49 -7.91 -11.10 -12.07
C ASN A 49 -8.48 -10.43 -13.33
N GLY A 50 -7.59 -9.99 -14.22
CA GLY A 50 -7.95 -9.50 -15.56
C GLY A 50 -8.33 -8.02 -15.67
N SER A 51 -8.10 -7.19 -14.66
CA SER A 51 -8.26 -5.75 -14.83
C SER A 51 -7.22 -5.02 -14.00
N TYR A 52 -6.38 -4.19 -14.64
CA TYR A 52 -6.03 -2.91 -14.03
C TYR A 52 -7.32 -2.36 -13.41
N MET A 53 -7.29 -1.61 -12.32
CA MET A 53 -8.39 -0.67 -12.16
C MET A 53 -8.37 0.17 -13.43
N THR A 54 -9.18 -0.21 -14.43
CA THR A 54 -9.71 0.73 -15.37
C THR A 54 -10.45 1.65 -14.43
N THR A 55 -9.76 2.72 -14.02
CA THR A 55 -10.34 4.05 -14.15
C THR A 55 -11.29 3.93 -15.32
N PRO A 56 -12.61 4.12 -15.13
CA PRO A 56 -13.50 4.16 -16.28
C PRO A 56 -12.81 5.10 -17.24
N LYS A 57 -12.28 4.56 -18.34
CA LYS A 57 -11.75 5.39 -19.42
C LYS A 57 -12.87 6.38 -19.65
N GLU A 58 -12.50 7.65 -19.55
CA GLU A 58 -13.38 8.80 -19.60
C GLU A 58 -14.69 8.42 -20.27
N LYS A 59 -15.79 8.46 -19.51
CA LYS A 59 -17.12 8.26 -20.11
C LYS A 59 -17.10 9.09 -21.39
N ASN A 60 -17.21 8.44 -22.56
CA ASN A 60 -17.30 9.13 -23.83
C ASN A 60 -18.41 10.17 -23.66
N ILE A 61 -18.03 11.45 -23.53
CA ILE A 61 -18.99 12.54 -23.47
C ILE A 61 -19.40 12.74 -24.92
N GLU A 62 -20.36 11.95 -25.39
CA GLU A 62 -21.05 12.25 -26.64
C GLU A 62 -22.04 13.38 -26.38
N TRP A 63 -21.87 14.49 -27.08
CA TRP A 63 -22.83 15.59 -27.10
C TRP A 63 -24.03 15.20 -27.96
N THR A 64 -24.92 14.37 -27.43
CA THR A 64 -26.22 14.11 -28.06
C THR A 64 -27.28 15.08 -27.53
N GLN A 65 -27.97 15.75 -28.44
CA GLN A 65 -29.11 16.66 -28.18
C GLN A 65 -30.30 15.96 -27.47
N VAL A 66 -30.31 14.62 -27.40
CA VAL A 66 -31.45 13.83 -26.94
C VAL A 66 -31.06 13.04 -25.69
N LYS A 67 -31.82 13.23 -24.60
CA LYS A 67 -31.71 12.43 -23.36
C LYS A 67 -32.11 10.97 -23.64
N ARG A 68 -31.18 10.15 -24.12
CA ARG A 68 -31.36 8.70 -24.15
C ARG A 68 -30.95 8.10 -22.78
N PRO A 69 -31.75 7.21 -22.18
CA PRO A 69 -31.32 6.48 -21.00
C PRO A 69 -30.10 5.62 -21.39
N HIS A 70 -28.94 5.97 -20.83
CA HIS A 70 -27.75 5.16 -21.03
C HIS A 70 -27.96 3.83 -20.31
N PRO A 71 -27.70 2.67 -20.93
CA PRO A 71 -27.73 1.41 -20.21
C PRO A 71 -26.69 1.49 -19.09
N HIS A 72 -27.17 1.63 -17.86
CA HIS A 72 -26.34 1.49 -16.67
C HIS A 72 -25.79 0.07 -16.67
N GLN A 73 -24.56 -0.09 -17.16
CA GLN A 73 -23.82 -1.33 -16.97
C GLN A 73 -23.68 -1.54 -15.47
N ARG A 74 -24.41 -2.52 -14.94
CA ARG A 74 -24.20 -2.99 -13.57
C ARG A 74 -22.75 -3.48 -13.50
N PRO A 75 -21.91 -2.97 -12.57
CA PRO A 75 -20.57 -3.50 -12.44
C PRO A 75 -20.69 -4.99 -12.11
N ILE A 76 -20.12 -5.83 -12.98
CA ILE A 76 -20.07 -7.28 -12.82
C ILE A 76 -19.25 -7.56 -11.54
N SER A 77 -20.00 -7.71 -10.45
CA SER A 77 -19.57 -8.26 -9.18
C SER A 77 -19.17 -9.72 -9.40
N MET A 78 -18.15 -10.23 -8.69
CA MET A 78 -17.64 -11.62 -8.70
C MET A 78 -16.48 -11.96 -9.65
N GLY A 79 -15.46 -11.08 -9.78
CA GLY A 79 -14.14 -11.54 -10.27
C GLY A 79 -13.25 -12.01 -9.13
N LYS A 80 -12.47 -13.07 -9.33
CA LYS A 80 -11.48 -13.57 -8.35
C LYS A 80 -10.49 -12.45 -8.00
N LYS A 81 -10.43 -12.06 -6.72
CA LYS A 81 -9.50 -11.05 -6.21
C LYS A 81 -8.26 -11.72 -5.66
N VAL A 82 -7.08 -11.28 -6.05
CA VAL A 82 -5.80 -11.81 -5.61
C VAL A 82 -5.07 -10.67 -4.90
N LEU A 83 -4.51 -10.90 -3.73
CA LEU A 83 -3.81 -9.86 -2.97
C LEU A 83 -2.31 -9.95 -3.28
N LEU A 84 -1.72 -8.90 -3.82
CA LEU A 84 -0.28 -8.80 -4.03
C LEU A 84 0.33 -8.06 -2.85
N CYS A 85 1.24 -8.70 -2.13
CA CYS A 85 2.06 -8.07 -1.09
C CYS A 85 3.47 -7.89 -1.65
N VAL A 86 4.01 -6.67 -1.63
CA VAL A 86 5.36 -6.35 -2.09
C VAL A 86 6.13 -5.66 -0.99
N TRP A 87 7.36 -6.10 -0.76
CA TRP A 87 8.33 -5.46 0.13
C TRP A 87 9.52 -4.97 -0.69
N TRP A 88 9.89 -3.72 -0.50
CA TRP A 88 10.90 -3.05 -1.31
C TRP A 88 11.69 -2.02 -0.49
N ASP A 89 12.86 -1.67 -1.00
CA ASP A 89 13.71 -0.59 -0.51
C ASP A 89 14.13 0.33 -1.67
N HIS A 90 14.93 1.36 -1.38
CA HIS A 90 15.47 2.27 -2.39
C HIS A 90 16.37 1.60 -3.46
N HIS A 91 16.77 0.35 -3.27
CA HIS A 91 17.52 -0.44 -4.25
C HIS A 91 16.62 -1.39 -5.07
N GLY A 92 15.33 -1.49 -4.75
CA GLY A 92 14.33 -2.23 -5.52
C GLY A 92 13.50 -3.22 -4.69
N VAL A 93 12.83 -4.13 -5.39
CA VAL A 93 11.96 -5.14 -4.77
C VAL A 93 12.79 -6.23 -4.10
N LEU A 94 12.48 -6.54 -2.85
CA LEU A 94 13.14 -7.58 -2.06
C LEU A 94 12.38 -8.90 -2.14
N TYR A 95 11.08 -8.84 -1.86
CA TYR A 95 10.19 -9.98 -1.81
C TYR A 95 8.80 -9.56 -2.26
N HIS A 96 8.09 -10.45 -2.93
CA HIS A 96 6.68 -10.28 -3.21
C HIS A 96 5.96 -11.61 -3.09
N GLU A 97 4.68 -11.56 -2.74
CA GLU A 97 3.83 -12.73 -2.59
C GLU A 97 2.46 -12.46 -3.17
N LEU A 98 1.94 -13.44 -3.90
CA LEU A 98 0.61 -13.39 -4.48
C LEU A 98 -0.32 -14.32 -3.69
N LEU A 99 -1.24 -13.70 -2.95
CA LEU A 99 -2.22 -14.36 -2.10
C LEU A 99 -3.46 -14.73 -2.89
N LYS A 100 -3.78 -16.03 -2.90
CA LYS A 100 -5.00 -16.54 -3.52
C LYS A 100 -6.26 -15.88 -2.92
N THR A 101 -7.28 -15.80 -3.75
CA THR A 101 -8.60 -15.24 -3.38
C THR A 101 -9.14 -15.90 -2.12
N VAL A 102 -9.72 -15.07 -1.24
CA VAL A 102 -10.36 -15.45 0.04
C VAL A 102 -9.41 -15.72 1.21
N GLN A 103 -8.08 -15.70 1.03
CA GLN A 103 -7.18 -15.88 2.17
C GLN A 103 -7.05 -14.59 2.98
N THR A 104 -7.78 -14.52 4.11
CA THR A 104 -7.55 -13.49 5.12
C THR A 104 -6.15 -13.68 5.67
N VAL A 105 -5.24 -12.76 5.39
CA VAL A 105 -3.94 -12.71 6.06
C VAL A 105 -4.22 -12.55 7.54
N THR A 106 -3.84 -13.50 8.40
CA THR A 106 -3.92 -13.34 9.86
C THR A 106 -2.65 -12.65 10.37
N ALA A 107 -2.62 -12.28 11.65
CA ALA A 107 -1.41 -11.72 12.26
C ALA A 107 -0.25 -12.73 12.21
N ASP A 108 -0.50 -14.01 12.48
CA ASP A 108 0.55 -15.05 12.44
C ASP A 108 1.14 -15.27 11.04
N VAL A 109 0.29 -15.23 10.02
CA VAL A 109 0.73 -15.30 8.61
C VAL A 109 1.61 -14.09 8.29
N TYR A 110 1.24 -12.90 8.76
CA TYR A 110 2.07 -11.71 8.61
C TYR A 110 3.41 -11.83 9.35
N CYS A 111 3.42 -12.34 10.59
CA CYS A 111 4.66 -12.59 11.34
C CYS A 111 5.60 -13.58 10.63
N SER A 112 5.05 -14.65 10.05
CA SER A 112 5.84 -15.61 9.27
C SER A 112 6.50 -14.96 8.06
N ARG A 113 5.78 -14.06 7.37
CA ARG A 113 6.33 -13.28 6.26
C ARG A 113 7.41 -12.30 6.68
N LEU A 114 7.26 -11.64 7.82
CA LEU A 114 8.30 -10.77 8.36
C LEU A 114 9.60 -11.54 8.64
N ARG A 115 9.50 -12.75 9.20
CA ARG A 115 10.67 -13.63 9.40
C ARG A 115 11.35 -13.99 8.08
N LYS A 116 10.56 -14.41 7.08
CA LYS A 116 11.07 -14.71 5.73
C LYS A 116 11.70 -13.49 5.05
N LEU A 117 11.06 -12.32 5.18
CA LEU A 117 11.58 -11.05 4.67
C LEU A 117 12.91 -10.70 5.32
N SER A 118 13.05 -10.87 6.64
CA SER A 118 14.30 -10.62 7.35
C SER A 118 15.44 -11.51 6.84
N GLN A 119 15.16 -12.78 6.58
CA GLN A 119 16.13 -13.68 5.95
C GLN A 119 16.54 -13.20 4.55
N ILE A 120 15.57 -12.93 3.66
CA ILE A 120 15.83 -12.44 2.30
C ILE A 120 16.60 -11.12 2.32
N LEU A 121 16.29 -10.26 3.28
CA LEU A 121 16.97 -8.98 3.45
C LEU A 121 18.45 -9.18 3.77
N ARG A 122 18.77 -10.07 4.72
CA ARG A 122 20.17 -10.40 5.06
C ARG A 122 20.92 -11.01 3.87
N GLU A 123 20.25 -11.84 3.07
CA GLU A 123 20.83 -12.44 1.87
C GLU A 123 21.09 -11.42 0.75
N LYS A 124 20.08 -10.59 0.42
CA LYS A 124 20.15 -9.66 -0.73
C LYS A 124 20.89 -8.35 -0.44
N ARG A 125 21.11 -8.04 0.83
CA ARG A 125 21.70 -6.77 1.27
C ARG A 125 22.71 -7.04 2.38
N GLN A 126 23.95 -7.35 1.99
CA GLN A 126 25.07 -7.71 2.88
C GLN A 126 25.27 -6.75 4.07
N LYS A 127 24.96 -5.44 3.89
CA LYS A 127 25.00 -4.43 4.96
C LYS A 127 24.13 -4.79 6.18
N TYR A 128 23.03 -5.52 5.99
CA TYR A 128 22.14 -5.95 7.07
C TYR A 128 22.43 -7.38 7.56
N ALA A 129 23.27 -8.15 6.86
CA ALA A 129 23.63 -9.51 7.26
C ALA A 129 24.43 -9.54 8.57
N HIS A 130 25.26 -8.51 8.81
CA HIS A 130 26.15 -8.45 9.97
C HIS A 130 25.59 -7.64 11.15
N ASN A 131 24.26 -7.41 11.22
CA ASN A 131 23.61 -6.54 12.21
C ASN A 131 24.17 -5.09 12.24
N GLN A 132 24.90 -4.67 11.21
CA GLN A 132 25.52 -3.33 11.13
C GLN A 132 24.58 -2.25 10.60
N GLY A 133 23.34 -2.61 10.23
CA GLY A 133 22.36 -1.68 9.67
C GLY A 133 21.05 -1.70 10.44
N LEU A 134 20.63 -0.54 10.97
CA LEU A 134 19.27 -0.33 11.46
C LEU A 134 18.28 -0.49 10.30
N VAL A 135 17.33 -1.42 10.45
CA VAL A 135 16.23 -1.66 9.52
C VAL A 135 15.00 -0.92 10.02
N LEU A 136 14.37 -0.10 9.18
CA LEU A 136 13.13 0.58 9.54
C LEU A 136 12.00 0.10 8.67
N LEU A 137 11.02 -0.56 9.29
CA LEU A 137 9.84 -1.05 8.64
C LEU A 137 8.77 0.06 8.57
N LEU A 138 8.35 0.40 7.36
CA LEU A 138 7.21 1.27 7.07
C LEU A 138 6.07 0.39 6.51
N HIS A 139 5.02 0.23 7.31
CA HIS A 139 3.82 -0.51 6.94
C HIS A 139 2.57 0.26 7.37
N ASP A 140 1.40 -0.15 6.89
CA ASP A 140 0.14 0.49 7.27
C ASP A 140 -0.33 0.07 8.69
N ASN A 141 -1.22 0.86 9.28
CA ASN A 141 -1.78 0.60 10.60
C ASN A 141 -3.00 -0.34 10.54
N VAL A 142 -2.92 -1.42 9.76
CA VAL A 142 -3.97 -2.45 9.75
C VAL A 142 -3.92 -3.23 11.06
N ARG A 143 -5.09 -3.59 11.61
CA ARG A 143 -5.23 -4.28 12.91
C ARG A 143 -4.24 -5.44 13.13
N ARG A 144 -3.92 -6.17 12.06
CA ARG A 144 -3.02 -7.32 12.08
C ARG A 144 -1.55 -6.92 12.17
N HIS A 145 -1.19 -5.77 11.61
CA HIS A 145 0.17 -5.26 11.63
C HIS A 145 0.52 -4.63 12.99
N VAL A 146 -0.49 -4.18 13.75
CA VAL A 146 -0.32 -3.65 15.11
C VAL A 146 -0.71 -4.60 16.24
N ALA A 147 -1.05 -5.85 15.90
CA ALA A 147 -1.33 -6.89 16.88
C ALA A 147 -0.10 -7.17 17.76
N SER A 148 -0.33 -7.59 19.00
CA SER A 148 0.75 -7.86 19.97
C SER A 148 1.78 -8.86 19.43
N VAL A 149 1.32 -9.96 18.81
CA VAL A 149 2.19 -10.97 18.19
C VAL A 149 3.08 -10.40 17.09
N THR A 150 2.58 -9.42 16.34
CA THR A 150 3.32 -8.75 15.27
C THR A 150 4.37 -7.81 15.85
N LYS A 151 4.00 -7.00 16.84
CA LYS A 151 4.94 -6.12 17.55
C LYS A 151 6.09 -6.92 18.18
N ASN A 152 5.77 -8.05 18.83
CA ASN A 152 6.78 -8.94 19.40
C ASN A 152 7.68 -9.54 18.33
N THR A 153 7.11 -9.96 17.20
CA THR A 153 7.89 -10.49 16.07
C THR A 153 8.83 -9.42 15.50
N ILE A 154 8.38 -8.19 15.31
CA ILE A 154 9.23 -7.08 14.85
C ILE A 154 10.37 -6.86 15.83
N HIS A 155 10.08 -6.78 17.14
CA HIS A 155 11.10 -6.59 18.16
C HIS A 155 12.14 -7.72 18.19
N GLN A 156 11.74 -8.97 17.94
CA GLN A 156 12.65 -10.12 17.87
C GLN A 156 13.57 -10.10 16.63
N LEU A 157 13.16 -9.42 15.56
CA LEU A 157 13.93 -9.35 14.32
C LEU A 157 15.03 -8.27 14.33
N GLY A 158 15.03 -7.40 15.34
CA GLY A 158 15.93 -6.25 15.47
C GLY A 158 15.40 -5.00 14.75
#